data_AF-A0A925KCB3-F1
#
_entry.id   AF-A0A925KCB3-F1
#
_cell.length_a   1.000
_cell.length_b   1.000
_cell.length_c   1.000
_cell.angle_alpha   90.00
_cell.angle_beta   90.00
_cell.angle_gamma   90.00
#
_symmetry.space_group_name_H-M   'P 1'
#
loop_
_entity.id
_entity.type
_entity.pdbx_description
1 polymer ?
#
loop_
_entity_poly.entity_id
_entity_poly.type
_entity_poly.pdbx_seq_one_letter_code
_entity_poly.pdbx_strand_id
1 'polypeptide(L)' 'LAANEVWATQDLIASMLGVRREGVTEAALALQKVGLIKYARGRITVLDRPALERRSCECYEVVKTESDRLLPDKPAT' A
#
# COMPACT_ATOMS: atom_id res chain seq x y z
N LEU A 1 0.67 12.91 7.94
CA LEU A 1 -0.10 12.30 6.84
C LEU A 1 -1.45 11.88 7.38
N ALA A 2 -2.54 11.96 6.61
CA ALA A 2 -3.76 11.27 6.99
C ALA A 2 -3.46 9.75 7.06
N ALA A 3 -4.06 9.02 8.01
CA ALA A 3 -3.78 7.60 8.24
C ALA A 3 -3.98 6.69 7.00
N ASN A 4 -4.65 7.19 5.95
CA ASN A 4 -4.95 6.47 4.72
C ASN A 4 -4.19 6.98 3.48
N GLU A 5 -3.15 7.81 3.66
CA GLU A 5 -2.33 8.32 2.57
C GLU A 5 -0.87 7.90 2.68
N VAL A 6 -0.29 7.52 1.54
CA VAL A 6 1.13 7.17 1.41
C VAL A 6 1.72 7.96 0.24
N TRP A 7 2.90 8.53 0.47
CA TRP A 7 3.66 9.22 -0.56
C TRP A 7 4.72 8.27 -1.08
N ALA A 8 4.48 7.72 -2.26
CA ALA A 8 5.36 6.76 -2.89
C ALA A 8 5.19 6.82 -4.41
N THR A 9 6.31 6.92 -5.12
CA THR A 9 6.32 6.78 -6.58
C THR A 9 6.28 5.29 -6.95
N GLN A 10 5.84 4.99 -8.16
CA GLN A 10 5.89 3.62 -8.69
C GLN A 10 7.32 3.07 -8.70
N ASP A 11 8.30 3.92 -9.04
CA ASP A 11 9.72 3.57 -8.98
C ASP A 11 10.18 3.23 -7.57
N LEU A 12 9.82 4.02 -6.56
CA LEU A 12 10.14 3.73 -5.16
C LEU A 12 9.55 2.38 -4.73
N ILE A 13 8.28 2.12 -5.05
CA ILE A 13 7.61 0.86 -4.71
C ILE A 13 8.28 -0.32 -5.42
N ALA A 14 8.62 -0.16 -6.70
CA ALA A 14 9.31 -1.18 -7.48
C ALA A 14 10.67 -1.53 -6.87
N SER A 15 11.46 -0.52 -6.50
CA SER A 15 12.75 -0.69 -5.84
C SER A 15 12.62 -1.38 -4.47
N MET A 16 11.62 -1.00 -3.66
CA MET A 16 11.40 -1.62 -2.34
C MET A 16 10.97 -3.09 -2.44
N LEU A 17 10.16 -3.43 -3.44
CA LEU A 17 9.65 -4.79 -3.64
C LEU A 17 10.57 -5.66 -4.53
N GLY A 18 11.63 -5.10 -5.11
CA GLY A 18 12.52 -5.82 -6.03
C GLY A 18 11.84 -6.26 -7.32
N VAL A 19 10.78 -5.56 -7.74
CA VAL A 19 9.98 -5.89 -8.94
C VAL A 19 10.18 -4.85 -10.04
N ARG A 20 9.65 -5.13 -11.22
CA ARG A 20 9.64 -4.19 -12.34
C ARG A 20 8.60 -3.08 -12.14
N ARG A 21 8.93 -1.85 -12.54
CA ARG A 21 8.07 -0.67 -12.45
C ARG A 21 6.75 -0.85 -13.21
N GLU A 22 6.79 -1.56 -14.33
CA GLU A 22 5.62 -1.83 -15.17
C GLU A 22 4.57 -2.62 -14.38
N GLY A 23 5.00 -3.65 -13.63
CA GLY A 23 4.10 -4.44 -12.79
C GLY A 23 3.42 -3.62 -11.69
N VAL A 24 4.17 -2.70 -11.06
CA VAL A 24 3.60 -1.77 -10.06
C VAL A 24 2.59 -0.82 -10.72
N THR A 25 2.88 -0.37 -11.94
CA THR A 25 2.00 0.51 -12.71
C THR A 25 0.69 -0.18 -13.04
N GLU A 26 0.75 -1.40 -13.56
CA GLU A 26 -0.43 -2.21 -13.90
C GLU A 26 -1.29 -2.51 -12.66
N ALA A 27 -0.66 -2.91 -11.56
CA ALA A 27 -1.35 -3.16 -10.29
C ALA A 27 -2.05 -1.90 -9.76
N ALA A 28 -1.36 -0.76 -9.74
CA ALA A 28 -1.93 0.51 -9.29
C ALA A 28 -3.14 0.93 -10.17
N LEU A 29 -3.02 0.78 -11.49
CA LEU A 29 -4.12 1.07 -12.41
C LEU A 29 -5.32 0.13 -12.20
N ALA A 30 -5.08 -1.17 -11.99
CA ALA A 30 -6.15 -2.13 -11.72
C ALA A 30 -6.89 -1.80 -10.42
N LEU A 31 -6.16 -1.49 -9.34
CA LEU A 31 -6.73 -1.10 -8.05
C LEU A 31 -7.46 0.26 -8.10
N GLN A 32 -7.02 1.18 -8.96
CA GLN A 32 -7.71 2.44 -9.17
C GLN A 32 -9.00 2.29 -9.98
N LYS A 33 -8.99 1.45 -11.03
CA LYS A 33 -10.19 1.18 -11.86
C LYS A 33 -11.36 0.60 -11.07
N VAL A 34 -11.05 -0.22 -10.07
CA VAL A 34 -12.03 -0.85 -9.17
C VAL A 34 -12.31 -0.02 -7.91
N GLY A 35 -11.79 1.20 -7.82
CA GLY A 35 -12.14 2.16 -6.76
C GLY A 35 -11.53 1.89 -5.38
N LEU A 36 -10.49 1.06 -5.28
CA LEU A 36 -9.86 0.75 -3.98
C LEU A 36 -8.82 1.77 -3.57
N ILE A 37 -8.17 2.40 -4.55
CA ILE A 37 -7.19 3.46 -4.33
C ILE A 37 -7.41 4.64 -5.27
N LYS A 38 -6.91 5.80 -4.88
CA LYS A 38 -6.66 6.94 -5.77
C LYS A 38 -5.16 7.16 -5.85
N TYR A 39 -4.61 7.19 -7.07
CA TYR A 39 -3.19 7.50 -7.29
C TYR A 39 -3.05 8.76 -8.16
N ALA A 40 -2.33 9.76 -7.64
CA ALA A 40 -2.01 10.98 -8.38
C ALA A 40 -0.70 11.60 -7.89
N ARG A 41 0.20 11.96 -8.82
CA ARG A 41 1.46 12.66 -8.52
C ARG A 41 2.28 12.03 -7.38
N GLY A 42 2.43 10.69 -7.40
CA GLY A 42 3.18 9.96 -6.37
C GLY A 42 2.49 9.85 -5.01
N ARG A 43 1.17 10.11 -4.96
CA ARG A 43 0.36 9.99 -3.75
C ARG A 43 -0.69 8.90 -3.94
N ILE A 44 -0.69 7.93 -3.04
CA ILE A 44 -1.69 6.86 -2.95
C ILE A 44 -2.61 7.17 -1.78
N THR A 45 -3.91 7.29 -2.04
CA THR A 45 -4.95 7.36 -1.02
C THR A 45 -5.73 6.05 -1.04
N VAL A 46 -5.81 5.36 0.09
CA VAL A 46 -6.64 4.16 0.24
C VAL A 46 -8.09 4.59 0.45
N LEU A 47 -8.99 4.12 -0.42
CA LEU A 47 -10.42 4.47 -0.39
C LEU A 47 -11.24 3.42 0.36
N ASP A 48 -10.90 2.14 0.20
CA ASP A 48 -11.54 1.02 0.88
C ASP A 48 -10.46 0.03 1.34
N ARG A 49 -10.06 0.16 2.61
CA ARG A 49 -9.04 -0.70 3.23
C ARG A 49 -9.52 -2.15 3.36
N PRO A 50 -10.72 -2.45 3.91
CA PRO A 50 -11.20 -3.83 3.98
C PRO A 50 -11.24 -4.55 2.62
N ALA A 51 -11.64 -3.87 1.55
CA ALA A 51 -11.65 -4.47 0.22
C ALA A 51 -10.27 -4.66 -0.38
N LEU A 52 -9.30 -3.80 -0.05
CA LEU A 52 -7.89 -3.96 -0.43
C LEU A 52 -7.23 -5.13 0.31
N GLU A 53 -7.53 -5.28 1.60
CA GLU A 53 -7.05 -6.41 2.42
C GLU A 53 -7.57 -7.74 1.86
N ARG A 54 -8.85 -7.84 1.50
CA ARG A 54 -9.44 -9.05 0.87
C ARG A 54 -8.81 -9.45 -0.46
N ARG A 55 -8.13 -8.53 -1.16
CA ARG A 55 -7.45 -8.79 -2.44
C ARG A 55 -5.94 -9.00 -2.30
N SER A 56 -5.41 -8.75 -1.11
CA SER A 56 -4.00 -8.97 -0.84
C SER A 56 -3.74 -10.46 -0.66
N CYS A 57 -2.51 -10.91 -0.92
CA CYS A 57 -2.13 -12.27 -0.54
C CYS A 57 -2.08 -12.43 0.98
N GLU A 58 -2.05 -13.66 1.44
CA GLU A 58 -1.77 -14.06 2.83
C GLU A 58 -0.49 -13.42 3.40
N CYS A 59 0.42 -13.04 2.51
CA CYS A 59 1.60 -12.22 2.79
C CYS A 59 1.28 -10.95 3.61
N TYR A 60 0.12 -10.34 3.39
CA TYR A 60 -0.29 -9.12 4.08
C TYR A 60 -0.50 -9.35 5.58
N GLU A 61 -1.17 -10.44 5.95
CA GLU A 61 -1.43 -10.76 7.35
C GLU A 61 -0.14 -11.07 8.12
N VAL A 62 0.81 -11.74 7.47
CA VAL A 62 2.14 -12.00 8.05
C VAL A 62 2.87 -10.68 8.34
N VAL A 63 2.93 -9.78 7.35
CA VAL A 63 3.60 -8.49 7.50
C VAL A 63 2.90 -7.61 8.52
N LYS A 64 1.56 -7.58 8.52
CA LYS A 64 0.76 -6.82 9.47
C LYS A 64 0.98 -7.31 10.91
N THR A 65 0.94 -8.62 11.12
CA THR A 65 1.17 -9.22 12.44
C THR A 65 2.54 -8.83 13.00
N GLU A 66 3.61 -8.95 12.19
CA GLU A 66 4.93 -8.55 12.66
C GLU A 66 5.07 -7.03 12.80
N SER A 67 4.42 -6.24 11.94
CA SER A 67 4.41 -4.77 12.06
C SER A 67 3.72 -4.32 13.34
N ASP A 68 2.55 -4.87 13.67
CA ASP A 68 1.79 -4.55 14.88
C ASP A 68 2.56 -4.97 16.15
N ARG A 69 3.33 -6.06 16.07
CA ARG A 69 4.21 -6.52 17.14
C ARG A 69 5.42 -5.61 17.36
N LEU A 70 6.06 -5.16 16.27
CA LEU A 70 7.31 -4.37 16.31
C LEU A 70 7.06 -2.88 16.50
N LEU A 71 5.95 -2.37 15.97
CA LEU A 71 5.53 -0.97 15.99
C LEU A 71 4.15 -0.86 16.66
N PRO A 72 4.03 -1.22 17.95
CA PRO A 72 2.78 -1.01 18.67
C PRO A 72 2.45 0.49 18.66
N ASP A 73 1.16 0.80 18.59
CA ASP A 73 0.53 2.10 18.30
C ASP A 73 0.80 3.21 19.36
N LYS A 74 2.07 3.38 19.73
CA LYS A 74 2.58 4.42 20.62
C LYS A 74 3.32 5.45 19.77
N PRO A 75 2.89 6.73 19.77
CA PRO A 75 3.79 7.78 19.33
C PRO A 75 5.03 7.74 20.22
N ALA A 76 6.21 7.83 19.62
CA ALA A 76 7.43 8.09 20.35
C ALA A 76 7.19 9.33 21.22
N THR A 77 7.23 9.12 22.54
CA THR A 77 7.15 10.19 23.54
C THR A 77 8.44 10.98 23.54
#